data_AF-A0A960W3X5-F1
#
_entry.id   AF-A0A960W3X5-F1
#
_cell.length_a   1.000
_cell.length_b   1.000
_cell.length_c   1.000
_cell.angle_alpha   90.00
_cell.angle_beta   90.00
_cell.angle_gamma   90.00
#
_symmetry.space_group_name_H-M   'P 1'
#
loop_
_entity.id
_entity.type
_entity.pdbx_description
1 polymer ?
#
loop_
_entity_poly.entity_id
_entity_poly.type
_entity_poly.pdbx_seq_one_letter_code
_entity_poly.pdbx_strand_id
1 'polypeptide(L)' 'MKIYGNIKNPGIYELKEGEILKKLIDKAGGFINNKDNLGLDLDSVLQDGQVIYINFR' A
#
# COMPACT_ATOMS: atom_id res chain seq x y z
N MET A 1 -9.55 2.86 1.40
CA MET A 1 -8.74 1.85 0.67
C MET A 1 -8.45 0.66 1.57
N LYS A 2 -8.29 -0.53 0.97
CA LYS A 2 -7.92 -1.73 1.71
C LYS A 2 -6.55 -2.22 1.24
N ILE A 3 -5.65 -2.54 2.16
CA ILE A 3 -4.31 -3.07 1.85
C ILE A 3 -4.07 -4.38 2.58
N TYR A 4 -3.58 -5.37 1.84
CA TYR A 4 -3.34 -6.73 2.33
C TYR A 4 -2.05 -7.32 1.75
N GLY A 5 -1.64 -8.47 2.27
CA GLY A 5 -0.44 -9.19 1.86
C GLY A 5 0.75 -8.86 2.75
N ASN A 6 1.93 -8.71 2.16
CA ASN A 6 3.17 -8.58 2.93
C ASN A 6 3.48 -7.12 3.32
N ILE A 7 2.56 -6.56 4.10
CA ILE A 7 2.61 -5.25 4.74
C ILE A 7 2.52 -5.45 6.27
N LYS A 8 3.16 -4.60 7.08
CA LYS A 8 3.21 -4.82 8.53
C LYS A 8 1.83 -4.81 9.18
N ASN A 9 0.98 -3.87 8.78
CA ASN A 9 -0.35 -3.72 9.33
C ASN A 9 -1.38 -3.78 8.19
N PRO A 10 -1.83 -4.97 7.78
CA PRO A 10 -2.89 -5.08 6.78
C PRO A 10 -4.22 -4.60 7.36
N GLY A 11 -5.02 -3.91 6.54
CA GLY A 11 -6.27 -3.32 7.03
C GLY A 11 -6.92 -2.32 6.09
N ILE A 12 -7.90 -1.62 6.62
CA ILE A 12 -8.62 -0.55 5.93
C ILE A 12 -8.06 0.78 6.41
N TYR A 13 -7.70 1.64 5.45
CA TYR A 13 -7.15 2.96 5.71
C TYR A 13 -7.96 4.01 4.95
N GLU A 14 -8.20 5.12 5.63
CA GLU A 14 -8.67 6.34 5.03
C GLU A 14 -7.47 7.15 4.52
N LEU A 15 -7.46 7.39 3.21
CA LEU A 15 -6.55 8.35 2.59
C LEU A 15 -7.40 9.47 2.00
N LYS A 16 -6.76 10.63 1.87
CA LYS A 16 -7.39 11.75 1.18
C LYS A 16 -7.36 11.51 -0.33
N GLU A 17 -8.30 12.13 -1.03
CA GLU A 17 -8.32 12.12 -2.49
C GLU A 17 -7.00 12.68 -3.04
N GLY A 18 -6.41 11.98 -4.00
CA GLY A 18 -5.09 12.33 -4.55
C GLY A 18 -3.89 11.78 -3.77
N GLU A 19 -4.08 11.04 -2.67
CA GLU A 19 -2.95 10.36 -2.01
C GLU A 19 -2.46 9.15 -2.84
N ILE A 20 -1.15 8.94 -2.80
CA ILE A 20 -0.46 7.88 -3.55
C ILE A 20 -0.25 6.61 -2.72
N LEU A 21 0.00 5.50 -3.42
CA LEU A 21 0.29 4.20 -2.81
C LEU A 21 1.39 4.23 -1.76
N LYS A 22 2.47 4.99 -1.98
CA LYS A 22 3.54 5.16 -1.01
C LYS A 22 3.01 5.57 0.37
N LYS A 23 2.11 6.56 0.42
CA LYS A 23 1.51 7.02 1.67
C LYS A 23 0.68 5.94 2.35
N LEU A 24 -0.04 5.12 1.59
CA LEU A 24 -0.79 4.00 2.14
C LEU A 24 0.14 2.99 2.80
N ILE A 25 1.24 2.65 2.14
CA ILE A 25 2.26 1.73 2.66
C ILE A 25 2.91 2.31 3.91
N ASP A 26 3.24 3.60 3.92
CA ASP A 26 3.81 4.30 5.07
C ASP A 26 2.84 4.28 6.27
N LYS A 27 1.54 4.57 6.05
CA LYS A 27 0.50 4.46 7.10
C LYS A 27 0.33 3.02 7.61
N ALA A 28 0.55 2.03 6.75
CA ALA A 28 0.52 0.62 7.12
C ALA A 28 1.82 0.13 7.78
N GLY A 29 2.79 1.02 8.02
CA GLY A 29 4.06 0.72 8.71
C GLY A 29 5.17 0.17 7.81
N GLY A 30 4.98 0.22 6.50
CA GLY A 30 5.89 -0.31 5.50
C GLY A 30 5.74 -1.82 5.28
N PHE A 31 6.58 -2.35 4.41
CA PHE A 31 6.62 -3.78 4.10
C PHE A 31 7.14 -4.61 5.27
N ILE A 32 6.69 -5.87 5.38
CA ILE A 32 7.21 -6.81 6.40
C ILE A 32 8.70 -7.11 6.14
N ASN A 33 9.05 -7.27 4.86
CA ASN A 33 10.43 -7.44 4.41
C ASN A 33 10.91 -6.16 3.74
N ASN A 34 12.16 -5.77 4.02
CA ASN A 34 12.81 -4.56 3.53
C ASN A 34 13.20 -4.65 2.04
N LYS A 35 12.27 -5.11 1.20
CA LYS A 35 12.46 -5.31 -0.24
C LYS A 35 11.74 -4.18 -0.97
N ASP A 36 12.53 -3.23 -1.44
CA ASP A 36 12.07 -2.09 -2.22
C ASP A 36 11.75 -2.47 -3.68
N ASN A 37 12.18 -3.66 -4.13
CA ASN A 37 11.99 -4.17 -5.49
C ASN A 37 10.72 -5.01 -5.66
N LEU A 38 9.58 -4.46 -5.30
CA LEU A 38 8.27 -5.10 -5.53
C LEU A 38 7.69 -4.84 -6.93
N GLY A 39 8.32 -3.96 -7.73
CA GLY A 39 7.79 -3.57 -9.04
C GLY A 39 6.45 -2.82 -8.96
N LEU A 40 6.10 -2.32 -7.78
CA LEU A 40 4.90 -1.54 -7.54
C LEU A 40 5.16 -0.08 -7.88
N ASP A 41 4.24 0.54 -8.60
CA ASP A 41 4.25 1.98 -8.81
C ASP A 41 3.73 2.67 -7.53
N LEU A 42 4.68 3.16 -6.73
CA LEU A 42 4.38 3.83 -5.45
C LEU A 42 3.77 5.21 -5.64
N ASP A 43 3.90 5.81 -6.83
CA ASP A 43 3.41 7.15 -7.15
C ASP A 43 2.02 7.12 -7.80
N SER A 44 1.47 5.92 -8.02
CA SER A 44 0.08 5.74 -8.45
C SER A 44 -0.89 6.34 -7.43
N VAL A 45 -1.76 7.23 -7.92
CA VAL A 45 -2.86 7.83 -7.15
C VAL A 45 -3.92 6.78 -6.84
N LEU A 46 -4.35 6.75 -5.59
CA LEU A 46 -5.34 5.79 -5.12
C LEU A 46 -6.75 6.32 -5.28
N GLN A 47 -7.65 5.42 -5.68
CA GLN A 47 -9.08 5.69 -5.79
C GLN A 47 -9.83 5.11 -4.60
N ASP A 48 -10.96 5.73 -4.24
CA ASP A 48 -11.77 5.21 -3.15
C ASP A 48 -12.35 3.82 -3.49
N GLY A 49 -12.44 2.97 -2.49
CA GLY A 49 -12.82 1.55 -2.66
C GLY A 49 -11.74 0.64 -3.24
N GLN A 50 -10.57 1.16 -3.67
CA GLN A 50 -9.48 0.35 -4.21
C GLN A 50 -8.92 -0.63 -3.16
N VAL A 51 -8.66 -1.85 -3.61
CA VAL A 51 -8.03 -2.93 -2.83
C VAL A 51 -6.64 -3.21 -3.39
N ILE A 52 -5.65 -3.23 -2.50
CA ILE A 52 -4.24 -3.43 -2.83
C ILE A 52 -3.74 -4.69 -2.16
N TYR A 53 -3.06 -5.51 -2.96
CA TYR A 53 -2.48 -6.76 -2.50
C TYR A 53 -0.97 -6.76 -2.78
N ILE A 54 -0.17 -6.82 -1.72
CA ILE A 54 1.30 -6.83 -1.79
C ILE A 54 1.77 -8.29 -1.75
N ASN A 55 2.34 -8.80 -2.84
CA ASN A 55 2.87 -10.16 -2.91
C ASN A 55 4.36 -10.17 -3.25
N PHE A 56 5.11 -11.11 -2.69
CA PHE A 56 6.51 -11.37 -3.06
C PHE A 56 6.55 -12.41 -4.16
N ARG A 57 7.14 -12.07 -5.31
CA ARG A 57 7.65 -13.09 -6.24
C ARG A 57 8.98 -13.64 -5.72
#